data_AF-A0A537IPQ6-F1
#
_entry.id   AF-A0A537IPQ6-F1
#
_cell.length_a   1.000
_cell.length_b   1.000
_cell.length_c   1.000
_cell.angle_alpha   90.00
_cell.angle_beta   90.00
_cell.angle_gamma   90.00
#
_symmetry.space_group_name_H-M   'P 1'
#
loop_
_entity.id
_entity.type
_entity.pdbx_description
1 polymer ?
#
loop_
_entity_poly.entity_id
_entity_poly.type
_entity_poly.pdbx_seq_one_letter_code
_entity_poly.pdbx_strand_id
1 'polypeptide(L)'
;MRNFLLIVSLIASASMNAQNKNTIQVLANSRLLESTVFGTKDSVTLETLFATPLVYVHSSGSAQTRQQAIHGISNNKSTYVISNEPLGYEVQSIKQRKRKQMELKLRWTLR
;
A
#
# COMPACT_ATOMS: atom_id res chain seq x y z
N MET A 1 -18.22 -19.84 -35.85
CA MET A 1 -18.48 -19.88 -34.38
C MET A 1 -17.21 -19.81 -33.53
N ARG A 2 -16.16 -20.61 -33.81
CA ARG A 2 -14.90 -20.60 -33.04
C ARG A 2 -14.25 -19.22 -32.89
N ASN A 3 -14.16 -18.45 -33.97
CA ASN A 3 -13.53 -17.13 -33.93
C ASN A 3 -14.38 -16.08 -33.19
N PHE A 4 -15.70 -16.25 -33.17
CA PHE A 4 -16.61 -15.36 -32.42
C PHE A 4 -16.45 -15.54 -30.91
N LEU A 5 -16.33 -16.79 -30.44
CA LEU A 5 -16.09 -17.10 -29.03
C LEU A 5 -14.74 -16.54 -28.53
N LEU A 6 -13.71 -16.52 -29.38
CA LEU A 6 -12.41 -15.95 -29.04
C LEU A 6 -12.47 -14.42 -28.87
N ILE A 7 -13.21 -13.74 -29.74
CA ILE A 7 -13.38 -12.27 -29.67
C ILE A 7 -14.16 -11.90 -28.40
N VAL A 8 -15.24 -12.62 -28.08
CA VAL A 8 -16.01 -12.39 -26.85
C VAL A 8 -15.18 -12.66 -25.59
N SER A 9 -14.39 -13.74 -25.58
CA SER A 9 -13.49 -14.07 -24.47
C SER A 9 -12.42 -13.00 -24.24
N LEU A 10 -11.88 -12.43 -25.32
CA LEU A 10 -10.86 -11.36 -25.24
C LEU A 10 -11.45 -10.05 -24.68
N ILE A 11 -12.66 -9.67 -25.11
CA ILE A 11 -13.34 -8.47 -24.63
C ILE A 11 -13.75 -8.61 -23.15
N ALA A 12 -14.22 -9.80 -22.75
CA ALA A 12 -14.58 -10.08 -21.35
C ALA A 12 -13.38 -10.05 -20.41
N SER A 13 -12.19 -10.44 -20.89
CA SER A 13 -10.95 -10.40 -20.10
C SER A 13 -10.39 -8.98 -19.93
N ALA A 14 -10.66 -8.08 -20.89
CA ALA A 14 -10.18 -6.70 -20.84
C ALA A 14 -10.97 -5.82 -19.84
N SER A 15 -12.27 -6.07 -19.65
CA SER A 15 -13.12 -5.28 -18.75
C SER A 15 -12.85 -5.53 -17.25
N MET A 16 -12.20 -6.64 -16.89
CA MET A 16 -11.85 -6.97 -15.49
C MET A 16 -10.59 -6.25 -14.97
N ASN A 17 -9.83 -5.59 -15.85
CA ASN A 17 -8.55 -4.94 -15.50
C ASN A 17 -8.62 -3.41 -15.38
N ALA A 18 -9.81 -2.82 -15.49
CA ALA A 18 -9.98 -1.38 -15.27
C ALA A 18 -9.89 -1.07 -13.77
N GLN A 19 -8.68 -0.72 -13.30
CA GLN A 19 -8.51 -0.20 -11.95
C GLN A 19 -9.35 1.07 -11.78
N ASN A 20 -10.12 1.12 -10.68
CA ASN A 20 -10.97 2.26 -10.37
C ASN A 20 -10.10 3.51 -10.24
N LYS A 21 -10.51 4.62 -10.88
CA LYS A 21 -9.83 5.93 -10.81
C LYS A 21 -9.56 6.35 -9.36
N ASN A 22 -10.49 6.04 -8.45
CA ASN A 22 -10.34 6.34 -7.03
C ASN A 22 -9.19 5.54 -6.41
N THR A 23 -9.02 4.26 -6.79
CA THR A 23 -7.91 3.43 -6.31
C THR A 23 -6.56 3.96 -6.79
N ILE A 24 -6.49 4.39 -8.06
CA ILE A 24 -5.28 5.00 -8.62
C ILE A 24 -4.94 6.29 -7.86
N GLN A 25 -5.92 7.14 -7.60
CA GLN A 25 -5.74 8.39 -6.88
C GLN A 25 -5.31 8.17 -5.42
N VAL A 26 -5.94 7.24 -4.71
CA VAL A 26 -5.53 6.87 -3.35
C VAL A 26 -4.09 6.38 -3.34
N LEU A 27 -3.72 5.50 -4.27
CA LEU A 27 -2.35 5.00 -4.37
C LEU A 27 -1.34 6.12 -4.65
N ALA A 28 -1.68 7.06 -5.54
CA ALA A 28 -0.85 8.22 -5.84
C ALA A 28 -0.67 9.12 -4.60
N ASN A 29 -1.76 9.43 -3.89
CA ASN A 29 -1.72 10.22 -2.67
C ASN A 29 -0.96 9.51 -1.55
N SER A 30 -1.07 8.19 -1.41
CA SER A 30 -0.30 7.40 -0.44
C SER A 30 1.20 7.46 -0.72
N ARG A 31 1.61 7.32 -1.99
CA ARG A 31 3.02 7.44 -2.39
C ARG A 31 3.56 8.84 -2.15
N LEU A 32 2.77 9.86 -2.47
CA LEU A 32 3.15 11.26 -2.22
C LEU A 32 3.24 11.54 -0.72
N LEU A 33 2.34 10.98 0.08
CA LEU A 33 2.39 11.10 1.53
C LEU A 33 3.66 10.47 2.09
N GLU A 34 3.98 9.24 1.68
CA GLU A 34 5.19 8.53 2.11
C GLU A 34 6.46 9.32 1.77
N SER A 35 6.60 9.77 0.52
CA SER A 35 7.76 10.55 0.09
C SER A 35 7.85 11.90 0.79
N THR A 36 6.73 12.49 1.18
CA THR A 36 6.70 13.75 1.93
C THR A 36 7.09 13.52 3.38
N VAL A 37 6.52 12.52 4.06
CA VAL A 37 6.78 12.24 5.47
C VAL A 37 8.23 11.83 5.72
N PHE A 38 8.78 10.95 4.87
CA PHE A 38 10.12 10.40 5.07
C PHE A 38 11.21 11.12 4.27
N GLY A 39 10.83 11.95 3.30
CA GLY A 39 11.75 12.67 2.42
C GLY A 39 11.69 14.17 2.63
N THR A 40 10.84 14.84 1.83
CA THR A 40 10.86 16.30 1.67
C THR A 40 10.43 17.08 2.91
N LYS A 41 9.55 16.49 3.73
CA LYS A 41 8.96 17.10 4.93
C LYS A 41 8.22 18.42 4.66
N ASP A 42 7.75 18.60 3.42
CA ASP A 42 7.02 19.80 3.02
C ASP A 42 5.66 19.89 3.71
N SER A 43 5.50 20.89 4.58
CA SER A 43 4.26 21.12 5.31
C SER A 43 3.08 21.46 4.40
N VAL A 44 3.29 22.13 3.26
CA VAL A 44 2.19 22.51 2.36
C VAL A 44 1.58 21.27 1.69
N THR A 45 2.43 20.34 1.27
CA THR A 45 1.98 19.04 0.76
C THR A 45 1.25 18.23 1.83
N LEU A 46 1.75 18.20 3.08
CA LEU A 46 1.07 17.52 4.19
C LEU A 46 -0.30 18.14 4.51
N GLU A 47 -0.41 19.46 4.49
CA GLU A 47 -1.67 20.18 4.65
C GLU A 47 -2.69 19.75 3.58
N THR A 48 -2.25 19.57 2.34
CA THR A 48 -3.14 19.16 1.23
C THR A 48 -3.56 17.69 1.36
N LEU A 49 -2.68 16.82 1.84
CA LEU A 49 -2.92 15.37 1.95
C LEU A 49 -3.73 14.98 3.18
N PHE A 50 -3.62 15.74 4.27
CA PHE A 50 -4.30 15.43 5.53
C PHE A 50 -5.74 15.94 5.53
N ALA A 51 -6.68 15.01 5.74
CA ALA A 51 -8.08 15.33 5.89
C ALA A 51 -8.36 16.26 7.08
N THR A 52 -9.39 17.10 6.96
CA THR A 52 -9.89 17.93 8.06
C THR A 52 -11.26 17.39 8.46
N PRO A 53 -11.42 16.74 9.64
CA PRO A 53 -10.45 16.58 10.73
C PRO A 53 -9.56 15.32 10.64
N LEU A 54 -8.36 15.39 11.21
CA LEU A 54 -7.44 14.26 11.39
C LEU A 54 -7.00 14.16 12.87
N VAL A 55 -7.04 12.95 13.41
CA VAL A 55 -6.40 12.58 14.68
C VAL A 55 -5.35 11.52 14.38
N TYR A 56 -4.09 11.84 14.68
CA TYR A 56 -2.97 10.92 14.52
C TYR A 56 -2.64 10.26 15.85
N VAL A 57 -2.61 8.93 15.91
CA VAL A 57 -2.31 8.19 17.14
C VAL A 57 -0.96 7.52 17.00
N HIS A 58 -0.03 7.87 17.89
CA HIS A 58 1.27 7.21 18.01
C HIS A 58 1.14 5.81 18.61
N SER A 59 2.13 4.95 18.37
CA SER A 59 2.22 3.62 19.00
C SER A 59 2.30 3.68 20.53
N SER A 60 2.72 4.82 21.10
CA SER A 60 2.72 5.08 22.54
C SER A 60 1.33 5.35 23.13
N GLY A 61 0.28 5.48 22.31
CA GLY A 61 -1.07 5.83 22.72
C GLY A 61 -1.35 7.34 22.78
N SER A 62 -0.37 8.20 22.43
CA SER A 62 -0.58 9.65 22.35
C SER A 62 -1.33 10.03 21.06
N ALA A 63 -2.41 10.80 21.20
CA ALA A 63 -3.15 11.37 20.07
C ALA A 63 -2.69 12.81 19.78
N GLN A 64 -2.50 13.12 18.51
CA GLN A 64 -2.10 14.43 18.01
C GLN A 64 -3.16 14.97 17.05
N THR A 65 -3.39 16.28 17.12
CA THR A 65 -4.20 16.99 16.12
C THR A 65 -3.47 17.02 14.78
N ARG A 66 -4.21 17.33 13.71
CA ARG A 66 -3.64 17.53 12.37
C ARG A 66 -2.44 18.49 12.37
N GLN A 67 -2.55 19.64 13.03
CA GLN A 67 -1.49 20.65 13.10
C GLN A 67 -0.28 20.13 13.89
N GLN A 68 -0.51 19.42 15.00
CA GLN A 68 0.56 18.82 15.79
C GLN A 68 1.32 17.75 14.98
N ALA A 69 0.60 16.92 14.23
CA ALA A 69 1.20 15.91 13.36
C ALA A 69 2.03 16.57 12.24
N ILE A 70 1.48 17.56 11.53
CA ILE A 70 2.18 18.28 10.46
C ILE A 70 3.44 18.96 11.00
N HIS A 71 3.33 19.66 12.13
CA HIS A 71 4.46 20.31 12.78
C HIS A 71 5.53 19.31 13.24
N GLY A 72 5.11 18.15 13.75
CA GLY A 72 6.02 17.09 14.18
C GLY A 72 6.77 16.46 13.01
N ILE A 73 6.10 16.24 11.88
CA ILE A 73 6.71 15.69 10.66
C ILE A 73 7.65 16.72 10.01
N SER A 74 7.19 17.97 9.82
CA SER A 74 7.97 19.00 9.12
C SER A 74 9.27 19.38 9.84
N ASN A 75 9.28 19.34 11.17
CA ASN A 75 10.45 19.64 11.99
C ASN A 75 11.27 18.41 12.36
N ASN A 76 10.90 17.21 11.90
CA ASN A 76 11.64 16.00 12.20
C ASN A 76 13.01 16.04 11.49
N LYS A 77 14.11 15.93 12.26
CA LYS A 77 15.49 15.96 11.73
C LYS A 77 16.00 14.60 11.24
N SER A 78 15.20 13.54 11.39
CA SER A 78 15.61 12.20 10.97
C SER A 78 15.70 12.12 9.46
N THR A 79 16.74 11.44 8.97
CA THR A 79 16.91 11.12 7.55
C THR A 79 16.68 9.64 7.38
N TYR A 80 15.75 9.28 6.50
CA TYR A 80 15.41 7.89 6.19
C TYR A 80 16.15 7.48 4.93
N VAL A 81 16.92 6.40 5.03
CA VAL A 81 17.53 5.77 3.86
C VAL A 81 16.56 4.72 3.35
N ILE A 82 16.09 4.88 2.11
CA ILE A 82 15.28 3.86 1.46
C ILE A 82 16.19 2.65 1.24
N SER A 83 15.97 1.57 1.98
CA SER A 83 16.67 0.33 1.73
C SER A 83 16.18 -0.27 0.42
N ASN A 84 17.11 -0.73 -0.42
CA ASN A 84 16.78 -1.53 -1.60
C ASN A 84 16.32 -2.95 -1.21
N GLU A 85 16.45 -3.30 0.07
CA GLU A 85 15.90 -4.52 0.64
C GLU A 85 14.37 -4.44 0.64
N PRO A 86 13.66 -5.48 0.18
CA PRO A 86 12.20 -5.49 0.22
C PRO A 86 11.75 -5.31 1.67
N LEU A 87 10.98 -4.24 1.94
CA LEU A 87 10.27 -4.04 3.21
C LEU A 87 9.58 -5.37 3.55
N GLY A 88 9.95 -5.97 4.68
CA GLY A 88 9.68 -7.37 5.04
C GLY A 88 8.21 -7.77 5.10
N TYR A 89 7.57 -7.88 3.94
CA TYR A 89 6.43 -8.71 3.65
C TYR A 89 6.51 -9.09 2.17
N GLU A 90 7.21 -10.19 1.90
CA GLU A 90 7.12 -10.82 0.58
C GLU A 90 5.65 -11.24 0.38
N VAL A 91 4.93 -10.55 -0.51
CA VAL A 91 3.57 -10.96 -0.89
C VAL A 91 3.72 -12.25 -1.69
N GLN A 92 3.78 -13.37 -0.98
CA GLN A 92 3.82 -14.68 -1.61
C GLN A 92 2.57 -14.81 -2.49
N SER A 93 2.79 -15.08 -3.77
CA SER A 93 1.70 -15.34 -4.72
C SER A 93 0.78 -16.43 -4.15
N ILE A 94 -0.50 -16.39 -4.51
CA ILE A 94 -1.49 -17.39 -4.04
C ILE A 94 -0.98 -18.83 -4.31
N LYS A 95 -0.22 -19.02 -5.40
CA LYS A 95 0.44 -20.29 -5.75
C LYS A 95 1.50 -20.72 -4.74
N GLN A 96 2.36 -19.80 -4.29
CA GLN A 96 3.37 -20.05 -3.26
C GLN A 96 2.73 -20.36 -1.90
N ARG A 97 1.66 -19.65 -1.52
CA ARG A 97 0.92 -19.93 -0.28
C ARG A 97 0.29 -21.32 -0.28
N LYS A 98 -0.32 -21.74 -1.39
CA LYS A 98 -0.93 -23.08 -1.52
C LYS A 98 0.11 -24.20 -1.45
N ARG A 99 1.31 -24.01 -2.03
CA ARG A 99 2.41 -24.98 -1.92
C ARG A 99 2.90 -25.12 -0.47
N LYS A 100 3.15 -24.01 0.21
CA LYS A 100 3.61 -24.01 1.60
C LYS A 100 2.57 -24.63 2.55
N GLN A 101 1.28 -24.39 2.31
CA GLN A 101 0.17 -25.05 3.01
C GLN A 101 0.14 -26.56 2.76
N MET A 102 0.35 -27.02 1.52
CA MET A 102 0.44 -28.45 1.21
C MET A 102 1.64 -29.12 1.90
N GLU A 103 2.82 -28.51 1.86
CA GLU A 103 4.02 -29.03 2.52
C GLU A 103 3.84 -29.14 4.04
N LEU A 104 3.24 -28.13 4.68
CA LEU A 104 2.91 -28.18 6.10
C LEU A 104 1.92 -29.32 6.39
N LYS A 105 0.87 -29.46 5.58
CA LYS A 105 -0.12 -30.53 5.74
C LYS A 105 0.51 -31.92 5.61
N LEU A 106 1.42 -32.11 4.63
CA LEU A 106 2.19 -33.34 4.45
C LEU A 106 3.08 -33.67 5.65
N ARG A 107 3.73 -32.67 6.25
CA ARG A 107 4.56 -32.84 7.45
C ARG A 107 3.75 -33.27 8.68
N TRP A 108 2.52 -32.79 8.81
CA TRP A 108 1.62 -33.19 9.90
C TRP A 108 1.01 -34.58 9.70
N THR A 109 0.87 -35.06 8.47
CA THR A 109 0.36 -36.42 8.18
C THR A 109 1.43 -37.51 8.25
N LEU A 110 2.71 -37.15 8.23
CA LEU A 110 3.85 -38.08 8.29
C LEU A 110 4.44 -38.22 9.70
N ARG A 111 3.77 -37.67 10.71
CA ARG A 111 4.16 -37.71 12.12
C ARG A 111 3.08 -38.39 12.94
#